data_AF-A0A6I9YD30-F1
#
_entry.id   AF-A0A6I9YD30-F1
#
_cell.length_a   1.000
_cell.length_b   1.000
_cell.length_c   1.000
_cell.angle_alpha   90.00
_cell.angle_beta   90.00
_cell.angle_gamma   90.00
#
_symmetry.space_group_name_H-M   'P 1'
#
loop_
_entity.id
_entity.type
_entity.pdbx_description
1 polymer ?
#
loop_
_entity_poly.entity_id
_entity_poly.type
_entity_poly.pdbx_seq_one_letter_code
_entity_poly.pdbx_strand_id
1 'polypeptide(L)'
;MAADPERENGSETDHGSDLPVGVENPSSGAALRAVTPAVDAKWKAAFHEGVQPRALHLQGIKMEKLRRKSLQQKKMEKEEPPDSLSQDWLNTESMTLETRAYLLDKLLPTLVPAVEALLKVAERKQALEPQESQPCPFDPMIFLGEYLMRHNPAYDLTAQPNPYVRGLKAITDQLMARVPDTTMHKLAGMKNLVEEKRRHREDVENIKAQVNQLREQALAVQFHEWTLDGTGQLPLALVTGANEPGPPQLAGKDLPHTLTPE
;
A
#
# COMPACT_ATOMS: atom_id res chain seq x y z
N MET A 1 -35.44 -9.82 -51.27
CA MET A 1 -36.20 -10.13 -50.04
C MET A 1 -35.23 -10.03 -48.87
N ALA A 2 -35.58 -9.20 -47.87
CA ALA A 2 -34.93 -8.92 -46.58
C ALA A 2 -33.49 -8.30 -46.67
N ALA A 3 -33.26 -6.99 -46.49
CA ALA A 3 -33.52 -6.04 -45.39
C ALA A 3 -32.36 -5.98 -44.36
N ASP A 4 -31.51 -4.95 -44.52
CA ASP A 4 -30.51 -4.44 -43.58
C ASP A 4 -31.17 -3.67 -42.42
N PRO A 5 -30.60 -3.67 -41.19
CA PRO A 5 -31.02 -2.77 -40.13
C PRO A 5 -30.25 -1.45 -40.11
N GLU A 6 -31.02 -0.39 -39.86
CA GLU A 6 -30.70 1.03 -39.95
C GLU A 6 -29.73 1.53 -38.86
N ARG A 7 -28.92 2.52 -39.25
CA ARG A 7 -28.16 3.40 -38.34
C ARG A 7 -29.04 4.58 -37.93
N GLU A 8 -29.36 4.72 -36.65
CA GLU A 8 -29.93 5.95 -36.11
C GLU A 8 -28.83 6.98 -35.85
N ASN A 9 -28.78 8.03 -36.68
CA ASN A 9 -28.13 9.29 -36.39
C ASN A 9 -29.15 10.22 -35.71
N GLY A 10 -29.00 10.45 -34.41
CA GLY A 10 -29.75 11.50 -33.70
C GLY A 10 -29.12 12.87 -33.99
N SER A 11 -29.81 13.67 -34.81
CA SER A 11 -29.48 15.07 -35.09
C SER A 11 -29.89 15.97 -33.92
N GLU A 12 -28.92 16.72 -33.38
CA GLU A 12 -29.14 17.87 -32.52
C GLU A 12 -29.84 18.99 -33.32
N THR A 13 -31.05 19.36 -32.92
CA THR A 13 -31.69 20.62 -33.32
C THR A 13 -31.47 21.67 -32.25
N ASP A 14 -30.64 22.63 -32.61
CA ASP A 14 -30.39 23.90 -31.95
C ASP A 14 -31.66 24.78 -32.03
N HIS A 15 -32.24 25.13 -30.88
CA HIS A 15 -33.29 26.13 -30.76
C HIS A 15 -32.82 27.22 -29.81
N GLY A 16 -32.20 28.23 -30.43
CA GLY A 16 -31.90 29.49 -29.81
C GLY A 16 -33.16 30.32 -29.53
N SER A 17 -33.04 31.09 -28.45
CA SER A 17 -33.54 32.46 -28.33
C SER A 17 -35.06 32.66 -28.35
N ASP A 18 -35.68 32.61 -27.17
CA ASP A 18 -36.85 33.43 -26.87
C ASP A 18 -36.76 33.96 -25.43
N LEU A 19 -36.28 35.20 -25.31
CA LEU A 19 -36.45 36.06 -24.14
C LEU A 19 -37.72 36.89 -24.34
N PRO A 20 -38.69 36.89 -23.40
CA PRO A 20 -39.67 37.96 -23.38
C PRO A 20 -39.08 39.20 -22.69
N VAL A 21 -38.98 40.24 -23.49
CA VAL A 21 -38.74 41.64 -23.12
C VAL A 21 -39.79 42.13 -22.11
N GLY A 22 -39.32 42.90 -21.12
CA GLY A 22 -40.10 44.00 -20.53
C GLY A 22 -40.88 43.67 -19.27
N VAL A 23 -40.19 43.59 -18.13
CA VAL A 23 -40.80 44.00 -16.86
C VAL A 23 -40.10 45.27 -16.42
N GLU A 24 -40.89 46.34 -16.45
CA GLU A 24 -40.57 47.71 -16.12
C GLU A 24 -39.88 47.80 -14.75
N ASN A 25 -38.85 48.65 -14.68
CA ASN A 25 -38.26 49.12 -13.42
C ASN A 25 -39.29 49.99 -12.69
N PRO A 26 -39.76 49.63 -11.48
CA PRO A 26 -40.09 50.64 -10.51
C PRO A 26 -38.79 51.04 -9.82
N SER A 27 -38.31 52.24 -10.18
CA SER A 27 -37.48 53.05 -9.30
C SER A 27 -38.10 53.05 -7.89
N SER A 28 -37.55 52.23 -7.00
CA SER A 28 -37.71 52.40 -5.56
C SER A 28 -36.32 52.69 -5.01
N GLY A 29 -36.09 53.97 -4.73
CA GLY A 29 -34.88 54.46 -4.10
C GLY A 29 -34.76 53.90 -2.68
N ALA A 30 -34.24 52.68 -2.57
CA ALA A 30 -33.64 52.21 -1.34
C ALA A 30 -32.21 52.76 -1.33
N ALA A 31 -32.01 53.89 -0.64
CA ALA A 31 -30.69 54.38 -0.31
C ALA A 31 -29.86 53.19 0.21
N LEU A 32 -28.79 52.83 -0.52
CA LEU A 32 -27.83 51.82 -0.08
C LEU A 32 -27.20 52.35 1.21
N ARG A 33 -27.78 51.97 2.36
CA ARG A 33 -27.22 52.27 3.69
C ARG A 33 -25.80 51.73 3.69
N ALA A 34 -24.81 52.60 3.86
CA ALA A 34 -23.44 52.19 4.07
C ALA A 34 -23.40 51.20 5.24
N VAL A 35 -22.97 49.97 4.96
CA VAL A 35 -22.86 48.91 5.96
C VAL A 35 -21.77 49.35 6.93
N THR A 36 -22.15 49.62 8.18
CA THR A 36 -21.16 49.93 9.22
C THR A 36 -20.38 48.66 9.57
N PRO A 37 -19.08 48.74 9.92
CA PRO A 37 -18.25 47.57 10.23
C PRO A 37 -18.84 46.66 11.32
N ALA A 38 -19.62 47.22 12.25
CA ALA A 38 -20.30 46.46 13.30
C ALA A 38 -21.48 45.62 12.78
N VAL A 39 -22.26 46.17 11.84
CA VAL A 39 -23.33 45.42 11.16
C VAL A 39 -22.70 44.35 10.26
N ASP A 40 -21.56 44.67 9.64
CA ASP A 40 -20.78 43.76 8.82
C ASP A 40 -20.29 42.53 9.62
N ALA A 41 -19.70 42.79 10.79
CA ALA A 41 -19.23 41.75 11.69
C ALA A 41 -20.36 40.84 12.21
N LYS A 42 -21.54 41.42 12.52
CA LYS A 42 -22.67 40.66 13.04
C LYS A 42 -23.25 39.70 12.02
N TRP A 43 -23.40 40.10 10.75
CA TRP A 43 -23.89 39.17 9.72
C TRP A 43 -22.84 38.10 9.39
N LYS A 44 -21.55 38.44 9.38
CA LYS A 44 -20.46 37.47 9.18
C LYS A 44 -20.48 36.41 10.27
N ALA A 45 -20.63 36.81 11.54
CA ALA A 45 -20.75 35.87 12.65
C ALA A 45 -21.94 34.91 12.46
N ALA A 46 -23.13 35.44 12.14
CA ALA A 46 -24.32 34.61 11.89
C ALA A 46 -24.15 33.69 10.67
N PHE A 47 -23.44 34.13 9.63
CA PHE A 47 -23.12 33.33 8.45
C PHE A 47 -22.16 32.18 8.78
N HIS A 48 -21.09 32.47 9.52
CA HIS A 48 -20.11 31.47 9.95
C HIS A 48 -20.73 30.45 10.92
N GLU A 49 -21.66 30.86 11.77
CA GLU A 49 -22.34 29.97 12.72
C GLU A 49 -23.38 29.06 12.03
N GLY A 50 -24.18 29.59 11.10
CA GLY A 50 -25.29 28.85 10.51
C GLY A 50 -25.02 28.24 9.13
N VAL A 51 -24.40 29.01 8.22
CA VAL A 51 -24.33 28.68 6.79
C VAL A 51 -23.02 27.96 6.45
N GLN A 52 -21.89 28.40 7.00
CA GLN A 52 -20.59 27.77 6.74
C GLN A 52 -20.52 26.28 7.13
N PRO A 53 -20.96 25.83 8.33
CA PRO A 53 -20.88 24.41 8.68
C PRO A 53 -21.74 23.55 7.76
N ARG A 54 -22.90 24.05 7.31
CA ARG A 54 -23.75 23.36 6.33
C ARG A 54 -23.07 23.27 4.97
N ALA A 55 -22.42 24.34 4.51
CA ALA A 55 -21.67 24.34 3.26
C ALA A 55 -20.49 23.35 3.31
N LEU A 56 -19.72 23.33 4.41
CA LEU A 56 -18.63 22.38 4.63
C LEU A 56 -19.13 20.93 4.71
N HIS A 57 -20.25 20.69 5.39
CA HIS A 57 -20.85 19.35 5.46
C HIS A 57 -21.28 18.85 4.08
N LEU A 58 -21.95 19.69 3.28
CA LEU A 58 -22.34 19.35 1.91
C LEU A 58 -21.12 19.13 1.01
N GLN A 59 -20.04 19.90 1.20
CA GLN A 59 -18.78 19.68 0.50
C GLN A 59 -18.14 18.35 0.90
N GLY A 60 -18.18 17.98 2.18
CA GLY A 60 -17.75 16.69 2.70
C GLY A 60 -18.50 15.53 2.07
N ILE A 61 -19.84 15.60 2.03
CA ILE A 61 -20.68 14.59 1.37
C ILE A 61 -20.33 14.47 -0.12
N LYS A 62 -20.15 15.60 -0.83
CA LYS A 62 -19.76 15.59 -2.24
C LYS A 62 -18.40 14.93 -2.46
N MET A 63 -17.40 15.25 -1.64
CA MET A 63 -16.07 14.63 -1.70
C MET A 63 -16.13 13.13 -1.39
N GLU A 64 -16.91 12.71 -0.40
CA GLU A 64 -17.05 11.30 -0.04
C GLU A 64 -17.71 10.51 -1.17
N LYS A 65 -18.76 11.07 -1.79
CA LYS A 65 -19.42 10.47 -2.95
C LYS A 65 -18.46 10.35 -4.14
N LEU A 66 -17.64 11.38 -4.39
CA LEU A 66 -16.60 11.34 -5.42
C LEU A 66 -15.55 10.28 -5.12
N ARG A 67 -15.08 10.20 -3.87
CA ARG A 67 -14.13 9.17 -3.43
C ARG A 67 -14.71 7.77 -3.59
N ARG A 68 -15.98 7.57 -3.23
CA ARG A 68 -16.70 6.30 -3.41
C ARG A 68 -16.80 5.91 -4.88
N LYS A 69 -17.16 6.85 -5.75
CA LYS A 69 -17.18 6.64 -7.20
C LYS A 69 -15.79 6.31 -7.75
N SER A 70 -14.74 7.05 -7.35
CA SER A 70 -13.37 6.76 -7.77
C SER A 70 -12.89 5.39 -7.27
N LEU A 71 -13.26 4.99 -6.06
CA LEU A 71 -12.96 3.64 -5.55
C LEU A 71 -13.71 2.56 -6.32
N GLN A 72 -14.97 2.78 -6.67
CA GLN A 72 -15.75 1.85 -7.50
C GLN A 72 -15.16 1.74 -8.91
N GLN A 73 -14.81 2.88 -9.52
CA GLN A 73 -14.17 2.91 -10.83
C GLN A 73 -12.82 2.17 -10.79
N LYS A 74 -11.98 2.41 -9.78
CA LYS A 74 -10.72 1.66 -9.59
C LYS A 74 -10.93 0.17 -9.33
N LYS A 75 -12.07 -0.24 -8.76
CA LYS A 75 -12.43 -1.66 -8.62
C LYS A 75 -12.81 -2.26 -9.97
N MET A 76 -13.64 -1.55 -10.73
CA MET A 76 -14.07 -1.96 -12.07
C MET A 76 -12.91 -1.98 -13.08
N GLU A 77 -11.99 -1.01 -13.02
CA GLU A 77 -10.77 -0.98 -13.83
C GLU A 77 -9.81 -2.12 -13.48
N LYS A 78 -9.88 -2.66 -12.26
CA LYS A 78 -9.11 -3.84 -11.84
C LYS A 78 -9.81 -5.15 -12.18
N GLU A 79 -11.15 -5.14 -12.26
CA GLU A 79 -11.97 -6.21 -12.82
C GLU A 79 -11.90 -6.16 -14.35
N GLU A 80 -10.69 -6.28 -14.91
CA GLU A 80 -10.57 -6.74 -16.29
C GLU A 80 -11.12 -8.18 -16.35
N PRO A 81 -11.84 -8.55 -17.42
CA PRO A 81 -12.33 -9.91 -17.56
C PRO A 81 -11.16 -10.89 -17.42
N PRO A 82 -11.27 -11.91 -16.56
CA PRO A 82 -10.22 -12.90 -16.42
C PRO A 82 -9.99 -13.55 -17.78
N ASP A 83 -8.72 -13.63 -18.17
CA ASP A 83 -8.29 -14.28 -19.41
C ASP A 83 -8.97 -15.64 -19.57
N SER A 84 -9.48 -15.94 -20.77
CA SER A 84 -10.19 -17.20 -21.04
C SER A 84 -9.33 -18.40 -20.66
N LEU A 85 -8.02 -18.33 -20.94
CA LEU A 85 -7.06 -19.40 -20.61
C LEU A 85 -6.93 -19.61 -19.10
N SER A 86 -7.10 -18.56 -18.30
CA SER A 86 -7.04 -18.70 -16.85
C SER A 86 -8.22 -19.56 -16.35
N GLN A 87 -9.42 -19.38 -16.92
CA GLN A 87 -10.64 -20.09 -16.51
C GLN A 87 -10.57 -21.60 -16.74
N ASP A 88 -9.82 -22.06 -17.75
CA ASP A 88 -9.65 -23.50 -18.02
C ASP A 88 -8.99 -24.26 -16.86
N TRP A 89 -8.24 -23.55 -16.01
CA TRP A 89 -7.61 -24.13 -14.82
C TRP A 89 -8.56 -24.23 -13.61
N LEU A 90 -9.76 -23.66 -13.72
CA LEU A 90 -10.77 -23.67 -12.67
C LEU A 90 -11.46 -25.03 -12.60
N ASN A 91 -10.85 -25.96 -11.87
CA ASN A 91 -11.48 -27.25 -11.55
C ASN A 91 -11.75 -27.32 -10.04
N THR A 92 -12.95 -27.75 -9.67
CA THR A 92 -13.46 -27.80 -8.28
C THR A 92 -13.23 -29.16 -7.60
N GLU A 93 -12.55 -30.10 -8.26
CA GLU A 93 -12.24 -31.40 -7.67
C GLU A 93 -11.46 -31.25 -6.35
N SER A 94 -12.02 -31.81 -5.28
CA SER A 94 -11.57 -31.58 -3.89
C SER A 94 -10.27 -32.27 -3.53
N MET A 95 -9.98 -33.43 -4.13
CA MET A 95 -8.82 -34.26 -3.77
C MET A 95 -7.47 -33.64 -4.16
N THR A 96 -7.47 -32.78 -5.18
CA THR A 96 -6.26 -32.17 -5.76
C THR A 96 -6.21 -30.66 -5.54
N LEU A 97 -7.14 -30.11 -4.75
CA LEU A 97 -7.39 -28.68 -4.66
C LEU A 97 -6.17 -27.91 -4.12
N GLU A 98 -5.50 -28.43 -3.09
CA GLU A 98 -4.29 -27.81 -2.53
C GLU A 98 -3.11 -27.82 -3.50
N THR A 99 -2.83 -28.97 -4.12
CA THR A 99 -1.77 -29.11 -5.12
C THR A 99 -2.03 -28.19 -6.32
N ARG A 100 -3.29 -28.09 -6.75
CA ARG A 100 -3.69 -27.21 -7.84
C ARG A 100 -3.50 -25.75 -7.47
N ALA A 101 -3.95 -25.32 -6.29
CA ALA A 101 -3.73 -23.97 -5.80
C ALA A 101 -2.24 -23.62 -5.71
N TYR A 102 -1.41 -24.56 -5.23
CA TYR A 102 0.04 -24.40 -5.20
C TYR A 102 0.64 -24.21 -6.60
N LEU A 103 0.25 -25.04 -7.57
CA LEU A 103 0.73 -24.94 -8.95
C LEU A 103 0.29 -23.63 -9.62
N LEU A 104 -0.95 -23.20 -9.40
CA LEU A 104 -1.51 -21.95 -9.93
C LEU A 104 -0.85 -20.71 -9.34
N ASP A 105 -0.46 -20.74 -8.06
CA ASP A 105 0.21 -19.62 -7.40
C ASP A 105 1.71 -19.56 -7.70
N LYS A 106 2.39 -20.71 -7.75
CA LYS A 106 3.86 -20.77 -7.76
C LYS A 106 4.49 -21.12 -9.10
N LEU A 107 3.84 -21.96 -9.91
CA LEU A 107 4.49 -22.55 -11.09
C LEU A 107 3.94 -21.97 -12.40
N LEU A 108 2.62 -22.04 -12.59
CA LEU A 108 1.96 -21.67 -13.85
C LEU A 108 2.14 -20.20 -14.27
N PRO A 109 2.19 -19.21 -13.35
CA PRO A 109 2.42 -17.81 -13.73
C PRO A 109 3.71 -17.60 -14.52
N THR A 110 4.74 -18.40 -14.26
CA THR A 110 6.03 -18.33 -14.96
C THR A 110 6.15 -19.38 -16.06
N LEU A 111 5.65 -20.60 -15.82
CA LEU A 111 5.84 -21.73 -16.73
C LEU A 111 5.06 -21.55 -18.04
N VAL A 112 3.81 -21.10 -17.99
CA VAL A 112 2.99 -20.98 -19.21
C VAL A 112 3.55 -19.94 -20.18
N PRO A 113 3.92 -18.71 -19.74
CA PRO A 113 4.64 -17.77 -20.61
C PRO A 113 5.97 -18.31 -21.12
N ALA A 114 6.69 -19.12 -20.32
CA ALA A 114 7.96 -19.72 -20.72
C ALA A 114 7.78 -20.74 -21.86
N VAL A 115 6.73 -21.56 -21.78
CA VAL A 115 6.39 -22.52 -22.85
C VAL A 115 5.92 -21.77 -24.09
N GLU A 116 5.12 -20.71 -23.97
CA GLU A 116 4.73 -19.87 -25.10
C GLU A 116 5.96 -19.26 -25.81
N ALA A 117 6.90 -18.71 -25.04
CA ALA A 117 8.15 -18.17 -25.57
C ALA A 117 8.99 -19.25 -26.24
N LEU A 118 9.07 -20.44 -25.64
CA LEU A 118 9.76 -21.60 -26.18
C LEU A 118 9.18 -21.99 -27.54
N LEU A 119 7.85 -22.11 -27.65
CA LEU A 119 7.17 -22.47 -28.89
C LEU A 119 7.42 -21.43 -29.99
N LYS A 120 7.36 -20.14 -29.67
CA LYS A 120 7.70 -19.05 -30.62
C LYS A 120 9.15 -19.11 -31.10
N VAL A 121 10.09 -19.56 -30.25
CA VAL A 121 11.49 -19.76 -30.67
C VAL A 121 11.63 -21.01 -31.53
N ALA A 122 10.96 -22.11 -31.15
CA ALA A 122 10.98 -23.36 -31.89
C ALA A 122 10.44 -23.18 -33.32
N GLU A 123 9.34 -22.44 -33.47
CA GLU A 123 8.75 -22.09 -34.77
C GLU A 123 9.72 -21.24 -35.60
N ARG A 124 10.27 -20.16 -35.03
CA ARG A 124 11.24 -19.29 -35.72
C ARG A 124 12.50 -20.03 -36.18
N LYS A 125 12.90 -21.08 -35.45
CA LYS A 125 14.06 -21.90 -35.76
C LYS A 125 13.73 -23.12 -36.63
N GLN A 126 12.46 -23.29 -37.03
CA GLN A 126 11.97 -24.45 -37.77
C GLN A 126 12.42 -25.77 -37.12
N ALA A 127 12.40 -25.83 -35.78
CA ALA A 127 12.98 -26.94 -35.02
C ALA A 127 12.27 -28.29 -35.26
N LEU A 128 11.06 -28.26 -35.81
CA LEU A 128 10.26 -29.45 -36.17
C LEU A 128 10.43 -29.85 -37.65
N GLU A 129 11.06 -29.02 -38.48
CA GLU A 129 11.28 -29.35 -39.88
C GLU A 129 12.43 -30.37 -40.02
N PRO A 130 12.30 -31.37 -40.89
CA PRO A 130 13.35 -32.34 -41.13
C PRO A 130 14.56 -31.64 -41.75
N GLN A 131 15.62 -31.46 -40.97
CA GLN A 131 16.88 -30.92 -41.49
C GLN A 131 17.70 -32.04 -42.14
N GLU A 132 17.84 -31.99 -43.45
CA GLU A 132 18.61 -32.98 -44.23
C GLU A 132 20.13 -32.82 -44.08
N SER A 133 20.62 -31.70 -43.51
CA SER A 133 22.04 -31.32 -43.63
C SER A 133 22.77 -31.09 -42.31
N GLN A 134 22.12 -30.65 -41.22
CA GLN A 134 22.75 -30.43 -39.91
C GLN A 134 21.74 -30.61 -38.76
N PRO A 135 22.16 -31.06 -37.57
CA PRO A 135 21.29 -31.07 -36.40
C PRO A 135 20.98 -29.64 -35.94
N CYS A 136 19.70 -29.34 -35.69
CA CYS A 136 19.27 -28.04 -35.21
C CYS A 136 19.91 -27.76 -33.81
N PRO A 137 20.62 -26.64 -33.61
CA PRO A 137 21.33 -26.35 -32.35
C PRO A 137 20.43 -25.89 -31.20
N PHE A 138 19.10 -26.01 -31.36
CA PHE A 138 18.14 -25.54 -30.39
C PHE A 138 17.79 -26.63 -29.38
N ASP A 139 18.24 -26.44 -28.14
CA ASP A 139 17.82 -27.27 -27.01
C ASP A 139 16.64 -26.60 -26.27
N PRO A 140 15.42 -27.17 -26.34
CA PRO A 140 14.25 -26.61 -25.68
C PRO A 140 14.34 -26.67 -24.15
N MET A 141 15.05 -27.65 -23.59
CA MET A 141 15.20 -27.80 -22.14
C MET A 141 16.13 -26.74 -21.58
N ILE A 142 17.25 -26.48 -22.26
CA ILE A 142 18.17 -25.41 -21.87
C ILE A 142 17.48 -24.05 -21.97
N PHE A 143 16.78 -23.77 -23.08
CA PHE A 143 16.05 -22.52 -23.24
C PHE A 143 15.02 -22.31 -22.12
N LEU A 144 14.23 -23.34 -21.81
CA LEU A 144 13.21 -23.26 -20.77
C LEU A 144 13.83 -23.00 -19.39
N GLY A 145 14.92 -23.72 -19.06
CA GLY A 145 15.65 -23.50 -17.81
C GLY A 145 16.17 -22.07 -17.67
N GLU A 146 16.82 -21.54 -18.71
CA GLU A 146 17.30 -20.17 -18.72
C GLU A 146 16.16 -19.14 -18.58
N TYR A 147 15.04 -19.36 -19.27
CA TYR A 147 13.88 -18.47 -19.21
C TYR A 147 13.30 -18.40 -17.79
N LEU A 148 13.10 -19.56 -17.15
CA LEU A 148 12.58 -19.64 -15.78
C LEU A 148 13.50 -18.96 -14.76
N MET A 149 14.82 -19.07 -14.93
CA MET A 149 15.79 -18.40 -14.05
C MET A 149 15.73 -16.87 -14.20
N ARG A 150 15.61 -16.37 -15.44
CA ARG A 150 15.55 -14.92 -15.73
C ARG A 150 14.24 -14.29 -15.27
N HIS A 151 13.13 -15.03 -15.33
CA HIS A 151 11.79 -14.57 -14.97
C HIS A 151 11.33 -15.07 -13.60
N ASN A 152 12.27 -15.21 -12.66
CA ASN A 152 11.93 -15.66 -11.31
C ASN A 152 11.16 -14.56 -10.55
N PRO A 153 9.92 -14.83 -10.10
CA PRO A 153 9.06 -13.85 -9.44
C PRO A 153 9.62 -13.35 -8.10
N ALA A 154 10.58 -14.06 -7.49
CA ALA A 154 11.26 -13.59 -6.27
C ALA A 154 12.10 -12.32 -6.49
N TYR A 155 12.47 -12.03 -7.74
CA TYR A 155 13.36 -10.91 -8.09
C TYR A 155 12.69 -9.84 -8.95
N ASP A 156 11.44 -10.04 -9.37
CA ASP A 156 10.73 -9.14 -10.29
C ASP A 156 9.82 -8.18 -9.49
N LEU A 157 10.37 -7.00 -9.13
CA LEU A 157 9.74 -6.05 -8.19
C LEU A 157 8.87 -4.98 -8.87
N THR A 158 8.93 -4.85 -10.20
CA THR A 158 8.42 -3.65 -10.90
C THR A 158 7.47 -3.92 -12.07
N ALA A 159 7.30 -5.17 -12.49
CA ALA A 159 6.42 -5.49 -13.60
C ALA A 159 4.94 -5.54 -13.17
N GLN A 160 4.08 -4.79 -13.86
CA GLN A 160 2.64 -4.99 -13.74
C GLN A 160 2.29 -6.42 -14.21
N PRO A 161 1.52 -7.19 -13.42
CA PRO A 161 1.24 -8.57 -13.77
C PRO A 161 0.40 -8.66 -15.05
N ASN A 162 0.82 -9.54 -15.97
CA ASN A 162 0.10 -9.85 -17.21
C ASN A 162 -1.37 -10.23 -16.89
N PRO A 163 -2.36 -9.84 -17.73
CA PRO A 163 -3.74 -10.31 -17.64
C PRO A 163 -3.91 -11.80 -17.28
N TYR A 164 -3.11 -12.69 -17.88
CA TYR A 164 -3.12 -14.13 -17.56
C TYR A 164 -2.79 -14.40 -16.09
N VAL A 165 -1.70 -13.82 -15.59
CA VAL A 165 -1.24 -13.96 -14.20
C VAL A 165 -2.25 -13.37 -13.23
N ARG A 166 -2.92 -12.26 -13.60
CA ARG A 166 -4.00 -11.67 -12.80
C ARG A 166 -5.21 -12.61 -12.73
N GLY A 167 -5.61 -13.21 -13.84
CA GLY A 167 -6.68 -14.22 -13.89
C GLY A 167 -6.36 -15.45 -13.04
N LEU A 168 -5.14 -15.97 -13.13
CA LEU A 168 -4.66 -17.07 -12.28
C LEU A 168 -4.73 -16.74 -10.79
N LYS A 169 -4.40 -15.51 -10.40
CA LYS A 169 -4.47 -15.08 -9.00
C LYS A 169 -5.91 -15.08 -8.50
N ALA A 170 -6.85 -14.52 -9.27
CA ALA A 170 -8.27 -14.52 -8.91
C ALA A 170 -8.83 -15.94 -8.75
N ILE A 171 -8.42 -16.86 -9.64
CA ILE A 171 -8.80 -18.26 -9.60
C ILE A 171 -8.20 -18.97 -8.38
N THR A 172 -6.93 -18.70 -8.09
CA THR A 172 -6.26 -19.23 -6.91
C THR A 172 -6.96 -18.76 -5.64
N ASP A 173 -7.28 -17.48 -5.52
CA ASP A 173 -8.03 -16.93 -4.39
C ASP A 173 -9.42 -17.61 -4.25
N GLN A 174 -10.09 -17.86 -5.38
CA GLN A 174 -11.38 -18.56 -5.40
C GLN A 174 -11.26 -20.04 -4.98
N LEU A 175 -10.19 -20.73 -5.38
CA LEU A 175 -9.90 -22.09 -4.94
C LEU A 175 -9.55 -22.11 -3.45
N MET A 176 -8.68 -21.21 -3.00
CA MET A 176 -8.25 -21.09 -1.61
C MET A 176 -9.42 -20.77 -0.67
N ALA A 177 -10.37 -19.95 -1.09
CA ALA A 177 -11.61 -19.69 -0.35
C ALA A 177 -12.48 -20.94 -0.17
N ARG A 178 -12.31 -21.96 -1.03
CA ARG A 178 -13.02 -23.24 -0.99
C ARG A 178 -12.22 -24.34 -0.31
N VAL A 179 -10.92 -24.17 -0.05
CA VAL A 179 -10.14 -25.12 0.76
C VAL A 179 -10.78 -25.15 2.15
N PRO A 180 -11.34 -26.28 2.60
CA PRO A 180 -11.83 -26.38 3.95
C PRO A 180 -10.61 -26.53 4.86
N ASP A 181 -10.02 -25.41 5.28
CA ASP A 181 -9.24 -25.25 6.52
C ASP A 181 -8.50 -26.53 6.96
N THR A 182 -7.73 -27.09 6.03
CA THR A 182 -7.20 -28.44 6.15
C THR A 182 -6.12 -28.43 7.22
N THR A 183 -5.91 -29.57 7.87
CA THR A 183 -4.93 -29.70 8.95
C THR A 183 -3.53 -29.24 8.51
N MET A 184 -3.18 -29.45 7.25
CA MET A 184 -1.90 -29.04 6.67
C MET A 184 -1.81 -27.54 6.43
N HIS A 185 -2.88 -26.89 5.94
CA HIS A 185 -2.91 -25.43 5.77
C HIS A 185 -2.86 -24.69 7.12
N LYS A 186 -3.57 -25.21 8.13
CA LYS A 186 -3.51 -24.72 9.52
C LYS A 186 -2.10 -24.83 10.10
N LEU A 187 -1.44 -25.96 9.88
CA LEU A 187 -0.07 -26.19 10.37
C LEU A 187 0.92 -25.24 9.71
N ALA A 188 0.82 -25.04 8.39
CA ALA A 188 1.67 -24.11 7.65
C ALA A 188 1.45 -22.65 8.11
N GLY A 189 0.20 -22.23 8.28
CA GLY A 189 -0.13 -20.91 8.83
C GLY A 189 0.42 -20.70 10.24
N MET A 190 0.27 -21.70 11.11
CA MET A 190 0.79 -21.67 12.47
C MET A 190 2.32 -21.63 12.50
N LYS A 191 3.00 -22.39 11.62
CA LYS A 191 4.47 -22.33 11.48
C LYS A 191 4.94 -20.94 11.06
N ASN A 192 4.31 -20.32 10.07
CA ASN A 192 4.67 -18.99 9.60
C ASN A 192 4.47 -17.94 10.70
N LEU A 193 3.36 -18.00 11.45
CA LEU A 193 3.10 -17.11 12.57
C LEU A 193 4.15 -17.25 13.69
N VAL A 194 4.60 -18.48 13.96
CA VAL A 194 5.66 -18.75 14.94
C VAL A 194 7.00 -18.15 14.48
N GLU A 195 7.36 -18.35 13.22
CA GLU A 195 8.60 -17.78 12.64
C GLU A 195 8.57 -16.25 12.63
N GLU A 196 7.44 -15.63 12.28
CA GLU A 196 7.28 -14.17 12.30
C GLU A 196 7.44 -13.62 13.73
N LYS A 197 6.79 -14.24 14.72
CA LYS A 197 6.95 -13.84 16.13
C LYS A 197 8.37 -14.05 16.63
N ARG A 198 9.06 -15.09 16.17
CA ARG A 198 10.46 -15.34 16.52
C ARG A 198 11.35 -14.23 15.96
N ARG A 199 11.24 -13.91 14.67
CA ARG A 199 11.99 -12.82 14.03
C ARG A 199 11.75 -11.49 14.74
N HIS A 200 10.50 -11.18 15.07
CA HIS A 200 10.18 -9.96 15.80
C HIS A 200 10.87 -9.89 17.17
N ARG A 201 10.96 -11.01 17.90
CA ARG A 201 11.72 -11.05 19.17
C ARG A 201 13.20 -10.85 18.94
N GLU A 202 13.77 -11.50 17.94
CA GLU A 202 15.19 -11.36 17.57
C GLU A 202 15.50 -9.90 17.17
N ASP A 203 14.62 -9.23 16.42
CA ASP A 203 14.76 -7.82 16.05
C ASP A 203 14.73 -6.90 17.27
N VAL A 204 13.77 -7.12 18.19
CA VAL A 204 13.67 -6.35 19.44
C VAL A 204 14.89 -6.56 20.32
N GLU A 205 15.40 -7.80 20.43
CA GLU A 205 16.62 -8.12 21.16
C GLU A 205 17.85 -7.45 20.54
N ASN A 206 17.94 -7.44 19.21
CA ASN A 206 19.02 -6.78 18.49
C ASN A 206 19.00 -5.26 18.71
N ILE A 207 17.82 -4.62 18.63
CA ILE A 207 17.67 -3.19 18.95
C ILE A 207 18.07 -2.92 20.40
N LYS A 208 17.66 -3.76 21.35
CA LYS A 208 18.02 -3.61 22.77
C LYS A 208 19.54 -3.73 22.98
N ALA A 209 20.19 -4.68 22.29
CA ALA A 209 21.64 -4.83 22.34
C ALA A 209 22.36 -3.58 21.80
N GLN A 210 21.89 -3.04 20.66
CA GLN A 210 22.44 -1.81 20.09
C GLN A 210 22.29 -0.60 21.02
N VAL A 211 21.11 -0.44 21.64
CA VAL A 211 20.86 0.65 22.60
C VAL A 211 21.75 0.51 23.83
N ASN A 212 21.94 -0.70 24.35
CA ASN A 212 22.83 -0.94 25.49
C ASN A 212 24.28 -0.61 25.14
N GLN A 213 24.77 -1.05 23.98
CA GLN A 213 26.12 -0.73 23.51
C GLN A 213 26.32 0.78 23.36
N LEU A 214 25.35 1.49 22.79
CA LEU A 214 25.41 2.95 22.67
C LEU A 214 25.41 3.62 24.04
N ARG A 215 24.62 3.11 24.99
CA ARG A 215 24.59 3.61 26.37
C ARG A 215 25.93 3.39 27.08
N GLU A 216 26.54 2.22 26.93
CA GLU A 216 27.87 1.92 27.47
C GLU A 216 28.93 2.87 26.91
N GLN A 217 28.90 3.11 25.59
CA GLN A 217 29.79 4.09 24.94
C GLN A 217 29.56 5.51 25.45
N ALA A 218 28.30 5.95 25.57
CA ALA A 218 27.97 7.28 26.08
C ALA A 218 28.41 7.46 27.54
N LEU A 219 28.22 6.44 28.38
CA LEU A 219 28.69 6.46 29.77
C LEU A 219 30.22 6.50 29.84
N ALA A 220 30.93 5.74 29.01
CA ALA A 220 32.38 5.78 28.95
C ALA A 220 32.92 7.17 28.57
N VAL A 221 32.25 7.88 27.65
CA VAL A 221 32.60 9.26 27.29
C VAL A 221 32.26 10.24 28.43
N GLN A 222 31.06 10.15 29.02
CA GLN A 222 30.61 11.09 30.05
C GLN A 222 31.40 10.95 31.36
N PHE A 223 31.80 9.72 31.70
CA PHE A 223 32.45 9.39 32.96
C PHE A 223 33.90 8.94 32.78
N HIS A 224 34.59 9.44 31.77
CA HIS A 224 36.00 9.13 31.48
C HIS A 224 36.97 9.44 32.64
N GLU A 225 36.61 10.36 33.55
CA GLU A 225 37.38 10.66 34.77
C GLU A 225 37.12 9.63 35.89
N TRP A 226 35.96 8.96 35.88
CA TRP A 226 35.55 7.94 36.85
C TRP A 226 35.89 6.51 36.41
N THR A 227 36.41 6.34 35.19
CA THR A 227 36.94 5.05 34.75
C THR A 227 38.28 4.77 35.42
N LEU A 228 38.44 3.54 35.91
CA LEU A 228 39.66 3.08 36.60
C LEU A 228 40.89 3.34 35.72
N ASP A 229 41.96 3.88 36.32
CA ASP A 229 43.26 3.96 35.64
C ASP A 229 43.76 2.55 35.30
N GLY A 230 44.76 2.44 34.41
CA GLY A 230 45.36 1.15 33.99
C GLY A 230 45.93 0.28 35.13
N THR A 231 45.94 0.78 36.36
CA THR A 231 46.29 0.07 37.61
C THR A 231 45.08 -0.44 38.40
N GLY A 232 43.85 -0.24 37.92
CA GLY A 232 42.60 -0.66 38.56
C GLY A 232 42.17 0.22 39.74
N GLN A 233 42.66 1.46 39.83
CA GLN A 233 42.33 2.40 40.91
C GLN A 233 41.60 3.62 40.37
N LEU A 234 40.66 4.16 41.15
CA LEU A 234 40.00 5.43 40.84
C LEU A 234 40.99 6.59 41.05
N PRO A 235 41.08 7.57 40.14
CA PRO A 235 41.97 8.71 40.30
C PRO A 235 41.67 9.47 41.61
N LEU A 236 42.67 9.58 42.49
CA LEU A 236 42.56 10.18 43.83
C LEU A 236 42.01 11.63 43.82
N ALA A 237 42.19 12.37 42.72
CA ALA A 237 41.70 13.73 42.56
C ALA A 237 40.17 13.85 42.72
N LEU A 238 39.41 12.83 42.32
CA LEU A 238 37.96 12.78 42.47
C LEU A 238 37.50 12.54 43.92
N VAL A 239 38.27 11.74 44.68
CA VAL A 239 37.96 11.41 46.08
C VAL A 239 38.21 12.62 46.99
N THR A 240 39.19 13.46 46.65
CA THR A 240 39.52 14.66 47.42
C THR A 240 38.52 15.81 47.27
N GLY A 241 37.86 15.96 46.11
CA GLY A 241 36.85 17.01 45.89
C GLY A 241 35.55 16.83 46.70
N ALA A 242 35.24 15.59 47.10
CA ALA A 242 34.07 15.28 47.94
C ALA A 242 34.27 15.57 49.43
N ASN A 243 35.51 15.91 49.85
CA ASN A 243 35.88 16.17 51.24
C ASN A 243 36.17 17.66 51.54
N GLU A 244 35.94 18.56 50.58
CA GLU A 244 35.92 20.00 50.87
C GLU A 244 34.58 20.38 51.54
N PRO A 245 34.58 20.96 52.76
CA PRO A 245 33.37 21.46 53.38
C PRO A 245 32.82 22.65 52.58
N GLY A 246 31.64 22.47 51.96
CA GLY A 246 30.93 23.55 51.30
C GLY A 246 30.73 24.76 52.23
N PRO A 247 30.76 26.00 51.71
CA PRO A 247 30.56 27.19 52.52
C PRO A 247 29.12 27.24 53.06
N PRO A 248 28.89 27.91 54.20
CA PRO A 248 27.68 27.74 55.00
C PRO A 248 26.39 28.18 54.30
N GLN A 249 25.33 27.43 54.62
CA GLN A 249 23.94 27.63 54.22
C GLN A 249 23.50 29.10 54.32
N LEU A 250 22.99 29.65 53.21
CA LEU A 250 22.02 30.73 53.24
C LEU A 250 20.62 30.13 53.11
N ALA A 251 19.80 30.49 54.08
CA ALA A 251 18.44 30.07 54.27
C ALA A 251 17.50 30.47 53.12
N GLY A 252 16.51 29.63 52.87
CA GLY A 252 15.16 30.10 52.56
C GLY A 252 14.60 29.73 51.20
N LYS A 253 13.43 29.09 51.29
CA LYS A 253 12.26 29.16 50.39
C LYS A 253 12.06 28.05 49.36
N ASP A 254 11.05 27.25 49.74
CA ASP A 254 9.88 26.88 48.92
C ASP A 254 10.04 25.80 47.84
N LEU A 255 9.67 24.58 48.22
CA LEU A 255 9.23 23.52 47.30
C LEU A 255 7.81 23.09 47.69
N PRO A 256 6.80 23.33 46.84
CA PRO A 256 5.50 22.68 47.00
C PRO A 256 5.51 21.25 46.43
N HIS A 257 4.75 20.41 47.12
CA HIS A 257 4.53 18.99 46.90
C HIS A 257 3.78 18.64 45.59
N THR A 258 3.88 17.33 45.26
CA THR A 258 2.96 16.49 44.45
C THR A 258 3.18 16.57 42.92
N LEU A 259 3.16 15.50 42.10
CA LEU A 259 2.36 14.26 42.03
C LEU A 259 3.12 13.13 41.30
N THR A 260 2.92 11.88 41.73
CA THR A 260 3.09 10.64 40.94
C THR A 260 1.84 10.38 40.08
N PRO A 261 1.94 9.77 38.88
CA PRO A 261 0.78 9.30 38.11
C PRO A 261 0.52 7.80 38.33
N GLU A 262 -0.76 7.40 38.29
CA GLU A 262 -1.20 6.06 37.87
C GLU A 262 -1.15 5.94 36.34
#